data_AF-A0A2E9HU32-F1
#
_entry.id   AF-A0A2E9HU32-F1
#
_cell.length_a   1.000
_cell.length_b   1.000
_cell.length_c   1.000
_cell.angle_alpha   90.00
_cell.angle_beta   90.00
_cell.angle_gamma   90.00
#
_symmetry.space_group_name_H-M   'P 1'
#
loop_
_entity.id
_entity.type
_entity.pdbx_description
1 polymer ?
#
loop_
_entity_poly.entity_id
_entity_poly.type
_entity_poly.pdbx_seq_one_letter_code
_entity_poly.pdbx_strand_id
1 'polypeptide(L)'
;MPSELRPEVEKGIVMSITAALRKNDHLRTLYDRVRRALKKQNRDMHKIERISTGDGISLIRNRVSGASAFFPYADYSQFNRTQLFILLNGFDRHMVKKYFDGPFRVREGDTVIDCGGFVGGFTLAASRAGAAHIHYVEPTPMSRRCAALNFALHGVENVSVHPCALGETPGEAVLNLSLSGADNSLIDPDEGATNETITVDVRTPARCRDSCRERHGWGRRRHS
;
A
#
# COMPACT_ATOMS: atom_id res chain seq x y z
N MET A 1 -12.05 23.12 9.97
CA MET A 1 -13.19 22.80 10.86
C MET A 1 -14.36 22.45 9.97
N PRO A 2 -14.84 21.20 9.86
CA PRO A 2 -16.07 20.94 9.15
C PRO A 2 -17.22 21.54 9.97
N SER A 3 -18.11 22.30 9.32
CA SER A 3 -19.30 22.88 9.95
C SER A 3 -20.26 21.77 10.36
N GLU A 4 -20.52 21.65 11.66
CA GLU A 4 -21.56 20.75 12.16
C GLU A 4 -22.93 21.22 11.66
N LEU A 5 -23.68 20.32 11.02
CA LEU A 5 -25.04 20.57 10.57
C LEU A 5 -25.94 20.80 11.80
N ARG A 6 -26.88 21.75 11.68
CA ARG A 6 -27.85 22.02 12.75
C ARG A 6 -28.74 20.77 12.98
N PRO A 7 -29.04 20.39 14.24
CA PRO A 7 -29.76 19.15 14.58
C PRO A 7 -31.12 18.97 13.87
N GLU A 8 -31.80 20.06 13.56
CA GLU A 8 -33.11 20.05 12.91
C GLU A 8 -33.01 19.65 11.42
N VAL A 9 -31.93 20.05 10.76
CA VAL A 9 -31.64 19.70 9.36
C VAL A 9 -31.27 18.21 9.27
N GLU A 10 -30.46 17.73 10.22
CA GLU A 10 -30.10 16.32 10.33
C GLU A 10 -31.34 15.43 10.54
N LYS A 11 -32.24 15.82 11.44
CA LYS A 11 -33.50 15.12 11.70
C LYS A 11 -34.41 15.05 10.46
N GLY A 12 -34.50 16.15 9.70
CA GLY A 12 -35.27 16.21 8.45
C GLY A 12 -34.71 15.32 7.34
N ILE A 13 -33.39 15.24 7.21
CA ILE A 13 -32.69 14.36 6.27
C ILE A 13 -32.91 12.89 6.65
N VAL A 14 -32.75 12.53 7.93
CA VAL A 14 -32.95 11.16 8.43
C VAL A 14 -34.38 10.67 8.20
N MET A 15 -35.38 11.52 8.43
CA MET A 15 -36.78 11.18 8.17
C MET A 15 -37.06 10.93 6.68
N SER A 16 -36.53 11.78 5.80
CA SER A 16 -36.71 11.65 4.34
C SER A 16 -36.04 10.40 3.79
N ILE A 17 -34.84 10.07 4.25
CA ILE A 17 -34.14 8.82 3.90
C ILE A 17 -34.95 7.61 4.40
N THR A 18 -35.47 7.66 5.63
CA THR A 18 -36.27 6.58 6.21
C THR A 18 -37.55 6.33 5.40
N ALA A 19 -38.22 7.38 4.95
CA ALA A 19 -39.42 7.27 4.11
C ALA A 19 -39.10 6.69 2.72
N ALA A 20 -37.98 7.07 2.10
CA ALA A 20 -37.53 6.53 0.82
C ALA A 20 -37.17 5.04 0.92
N LEU A 21 -36.49 4.62 1.98
CA LEU A 21 -36.13 3.21 2.22
C LEU A 21 -37.35 2.31 2.47
N ARG A 22 -38.46 2.86 2.98
CA ARG A 22 -39.72 2.10 3.17
C ARG A 22 -40.44 1.78 1.87
N LYS A 23 -40.24 2.59 0.82
CA LYS A 23 -40.96 2.47 -0.46
C LYS A 23 -40.18 1.72 -1.53
N ASN A 24 -38.92 1.37 -1.27
CA ASN A 24 -38.04 0.80 -2.28
C ASN A 24 -37.10 -0.26 -1.67
N ASP A 25 -37.42 -1.53 -1.93
CA ASP A 25 -36.68 -2.68 -1.41
C ASP A 25 -35.22 -2.76 -1.89
N HIS A 26 -34.93 -2.23 -3.10
CA HIS A 26 -33.56 -2.14 -3.60
C HIS A 26 -32.74 -1.12 -2.81
N LEU A 27 -33.30 0.06 -2.54
CA LEU A 27 -32.64 1.08 -1.72
C LEU A 27 -32.43 0.60 -0.27
N ARG A 28 -33.41 -0.11 0.29
CA ARG A 28 -33.29 -0.75 1.61
C ARG A 28 -32.18 -1.78 1.67
N THR A 29 -32.11 -2.66 0.66
CA THR A 29 -31.04 -3.67 0.56
C THR A 29 -29.66 -3.02 0.46
N LEU A 30 -29.52 -1.97 -0.35
CA LEU A 30 -28.28 -1.22 -0.49
C LEU A 30 -27.89 -0.53 0.83
N TYR A 31 -28.83 0.14 1.48
CA TYR A 31 -28.63 0.78 2.78
C TYR A 31 -28.17 -0.23 3.85
N ASP A 32 -28.80 -1.39 3.94
CA ASP A 32 -28.41 -2.44 4.89
C ASP A 32 -27.02 -3.02 4.58
N ARG A 33 -26.62 -3.11 3.30
CA ARG A 33 -25.25 -3.48 2.91
C ARG A 33 -24.24 -2.42 3.37
N VAL A 34 -24.49 -1.15 3.08
CA VAL A 34 -23.62 -0.03 3.49
C VAL A 34 -23.50 0.01 5.02
N ARG A 35 -24.62 -0.05 5.74
CA ARG A 35 -24.67 -0.03 7.20
C ARG A 35 -23.93 -1.20 7.83
N ARG A 36 -24.09 -2.43 7.32
CA ARG A 36 -23.32 -3.60 7.79
C ARG A 36 -21.83 -3.43 7.54
N ALA A 37 -21.45 -2.89 6.39
CA ALA A 37 -20.06 -2.67 6.05
C ALA A 37 -19.41 -1.59 6.94
N LEU A 38 -20.13 -0.49 7.25
CA LEU A 38 -19.69 0.53 8.22
C LEU A 38 -19.57 -0.04 9.64
N LYS A 39 -20.55 -0.82 10.12
CA LYS A 39 -20.46 -1.49 11.43
C LYS A 39 -19.26 -2.42 11.52
N LYS A 40 -18.99 -3.20 10.46
CA LYS A 40 -17.81 -4.08 10.38
C LYS A 40 -16.52 -3.28 10.43
N GLN A 41 -16.43 -2.21 9.63
CA GLN A 41 -15.27 -1.32 9.60
C GLN A 41 -14.99 -0.69 10.97
N ASN A 42 -16.01 -0.15 11.66
CA ASN A 42 -15.85 0.39 13.01
C ASN A 42 -15.34 -0.66 14.02
N ARG A 43 -15.90 -1.88 13.97
CA ARG A 43 -15.43 -2.97 14.84
C ARG A 43 -13.96 -3.33 14.58
N ASP A 44 -13.57 -3.35 13.32
CA ASP A 44 -12.22 -3.71 12.91
C ASP A 44 -11.21 -2.60 13.25
N MET A 45 -11.61 -1.32 13.20
CA MET A 45 -10.80 -0.18 13.64
C MET A 45 -10.37 -0.25 15.11
N HIS A 46 -11.21 -0.79 16.01
CA HIS A 46 -10.83 -0.95 17.43
C HIS A 46 -9.68 -1.95 17.65
N LYS A 47 -9.38 -2.81 16.67
CA LYS A 47 -8.26 -3.75 16.76
C LYS A 47 -6.94 -3.13 16.33
N ILE A 48 -6.97 -1.92 15.79
CA ILE A 48 -5.80 -1.24 15.24
C ILE A 48 -5.38 -0.13 16.19
N GLU A 49 -4.09 -0.04 16.41
CA GLU A 49 -3.41 1.06 17.06
C GLU A 49 -2.61 1.83 16.01
N ARG A 50 -2.75 3.15 16.00
CA ARG A 50 -1.93 4.05 15.20
C ARG A 50 -1.01 4.84 16.10
N ILE A 51 0.27 4.84 15.77
CA ILE A 51 1.30 5.66 16.42
C ILE A 51 1.89 6.56 15.33
N SER A 52 1.61 7.85 15.40
CA SER A 52 2.17 8.84 14.47
C SER A 52 3.65 9.08 14.77
N THR A 53 4.47 9.20 13.73
CA THR A 53 5.87 9.63 13.85
C THR A 53 6.05 11.14 13.74
N GLY A 54 4.96 11.88 13.48
CA GLY A 54 4.94 13.36 13.42
C GLY A 54 5.30 13.96 12.06
N ASP A 55 5.69 13.14 11.09
CA ASP A 55 6.21 13.54 9.78
C ASP A 55 5.41 12.92 8.62
N GLY A 56 4.12 12.70 8.84
CA GLY A 56 3.21 12.10 7.84
C GLY A 56 3.31 10.57 7.73
N ILE A 57 4.17 9.93 8.52
CA ILE A 57 4.25 8.48 8.64
C ILE A 57 3.54 8.03 9.92
N SER A 58 2.97 6.83 9.87
CA SER A 58 2.38 6.19 11.04
C SER A 58 2.76 4.72 11.11
N LEU A 59 3.16 4.26 12.29
CA LEU A 59 3.19 2.84 12.62
C LEU A 59 1.77 2.39 12.93
N ILE A 60 1.32 1.37 12.21
CA ILE A 60 0.01 0.78 12.41
C ILE A 60 0.19 -0.63 12.95
N ARG A 61 -0.42 -0.91 14.09
CA ARG A 61 -0.28 -2.17 14.82
C ARG A 61 -1.65 -2.80 15.06
N ASN A 62 -1.76 -4.08 14.71
CA ASN A 62 -2.88 -4.90 15.12
C ASN A 62 -2.68 -5.32 16.59
N ARG A 63 -3.55 -4.87 17.48
CA ARG A 63 -3.51 -5.16 18.92
C ARG A 63 -3.71 -6.64 19.25
N VAL A 64 -4.35 -7.39 18.34
CA VAL A 64 -4.69 -8.80 18.54
C VAL A 64 -3.58 -9.71 18.02
N SER A 65 -3.16 -9.52 16.77
CA SER A 65 -2.14 -10.38 16.15
C SER A 65 -0.70 -9.90 16.38
N GLY A 66 -0.52 -8.66 16.85
CA GLY A 66 0.79 -8.01 16.95
C GLY A 66 1.38 -7.55 15.62
N ALA A 67 0.76 -7.89 14.48
CA ALA A 67 1.23 -7.50 13.15
C ALA A 67 1.34 -5.97 13.04
N SER A 68 2.42 -5.48 12.46
CA SER A 68 2.63 -4.04 12.32
C SER A 68 3.40 -3.66 11.06
N ALA A 69 3.12 -2.46 10.56
CA ALA A 69 3.81 -1.85 9.42
C ALA A 69 3.62 -0.32 9.43
N PHE A 70 4.59 0.38 8.86
CA PHE A 70 4.59 1.81 8.60
C PHE A 70 3.88 2.14 7.30
N PHE A 71 3.07 3.20 7.34
CA PHE A 71 2.33 3.72 6.20
C PHE A 71 2.44 5.25 6.10
N PRO A 72 2.32 5.82 4.89
CA PRO A 72 2.40 7.26 4.64
C PRO A 72 1.06 7.96 4.96
N TYR A 73 0.48 7.68 6.13
CA TYR A 73 -0.80 8.24 6.54
C TYR A 73 -0.63 9.23 7.68
N ALA A 74 -1.15 10.44 7.47
CA ALA A 74 -1.27 11.50 8.47
C ALA A 74 -2.49 11.27 9.39
N ASP A 75 -3.54 10.58 8.91
CA ASP A 75 -4.72 10.27 9.72
C ASP A 75 -5.49 9.01 9.24
N TYR A 76 -6.57 8.67 9.96
CA TYR A 76 -7.37 7.48 9.70
C TYR A 76 -8.27 7.56 8.45
N SER A 77 -8.55 8.76 7.92
CA SER A 77 -9.36 8.94 6.71
C SER A 77 -8.68 8.40 5.45
N GLN A 78 -7.34 8.31 5.49
CA GLN A 78 -6.52 7.79 4.40
C GLN A 78 -6.47 6.25 4.37
N PHE A 79 -7.08 5.56 5.34
CA PHE A 79 -7.20 4.11 5.32
C PHE A 79 -8.38 3.68 4.46
N ASN A 80 -8.07 3.09 3.31
CA ASN A 80 -9.09 2.37 2.56
C ASN A 80 -9.34 0.98 3.20
N ARG A 81 -10.47 0.35 2.84
CA ARG A 81 -10.86 -0.96 3.40
C ARG A 81 -9.85 -2.07 3.10
N THR A 82 -9.19 -1.99 1.94
CA THR A 82 -8.18 -2.97 1.52
C THR A 82 -6.98 -2.90 2.46
N GLN A 83 -6.49 -1.69 2.76
CA GLN A 83 -5.36 -1.48 3.66
C GLN A 83 -5.70 -1.91 5.09
N LEU A 84 -6.90 -1.58 5.59
CA LEU A 84 -7.37 -2.09 6.88
C LEU A 84 -7.44 -3.62 6.90
N PHE A 85 -7.93 -4.24 5.84
CA PHE A 85 -7.98 -5.69 5.71
C PHE A 85 -6.59 -6.32 5.72
N ILE A 86 -5.65 -5.74 4.97
CA ILE A 86 -4.27 -6.23 4.92
C ILE A 86 -3.63 -6.16 6.32
N LEU A 87 -3.79 -5.03 7.02
CA LEU A 87 -3.29 -4.82 8.39
C LEU A 87 -3.89 -5.79 9.41
N LEU A 88 -5.18 -6.11 9.28
CA LEU A 88 -5.83 -7.07 10.15
C LEU A 88 -5.32 -8.49 9.98
N ASN A 89 -4.83 -8.86 8.78
CA ASN A 89 -4.47 -10.22 8.44
C ASN A 89 -2.95 -10.46 8.31
N GLY A 90 -2.14 -9.41 8.46
CA GLY A 90 -0.69 -9.45 8.23
C GLY A 90 -0.35 -9.03 6.81
N PHE A 91 0.51 -8.00 6.70
CA PHE A 91 0.78 -7.30 5.44
C PHE A 91 1.38 -8.23 4.37
N ASP A 92 2.38 -9.01 4.74
CA ASP A 92 2.98 -10.03 3.90
C ASP A 92 2.04 -11.24 3.65
N ARG A 93 1.28 -11.68 4.67
CA ARG A 93 0.38 -12.85 4.53
C ARG A 93 -0.70 -12.60 3.49
N HIS A 94 -1.22 -11.37 3.44
CA HIS A 94 -2.13 -10.98 2.37
C HIS A 94 -1.47 -11.05 1.00
N MET A 95 -0.22 -10.58 0.87
CA MET A 95 0.51 -10.61 -0.39
C MET A 95 0.82 -12.05 -0.82
N VAL A 96 1.22 -12.93 0.10
CA VAL A 96 1.38 -14.37 -0.17
C VAL A 96 0.09 -14.95 -0.73
N LYS A 97 -1.05 -14.71 -0.08
CA LYS A 97 -2.35 -15.19 -0.58
C LYS A 97 -2.67 -14.63 -1.98
N LYS A 98 -2.42 -13.34 -2.20
CA LYS A 98 -2.76 -12.67 -3.47
C LYS A 98 -1.89 -13.15 -4.63
N TYR A 99 -0.60 -13.36 -4.40
CA TYR A 99 0.37 -13.56 -5.47
C TYR A 99 0.96 -14.96 -5.53
N PHE A 100 0.94 -15.76 -4.46
CA PHE A 100 1.65 -17.05 -4.38
C PHE A 100 0.73 -18.28 -4.34
N ASP A 101 -0.60 -18.10 -4.29
CA ASP A 101 -1.58 -19.20 -4.33
C ASP A 101 -1.72 -19.83 -5.74
N GLY A 102 -0.89 -19.43 -6.71
CA GLY A 102 -0.90 -19.88 -8.10
C GLY A 102 0.36 -20.63 -8.57
N PRO A 103 0.41 -21.01 -9.86
CA PRO A 103 1.58 -21.66 -10.45
C PRO A 103 2.81 -20.73 -10.52
N PHE A 104 2.57 -19.42 -10.63
CA PHE A 104 3.58 -18.38 -10.58
C PHE A 104 3.66 -17.85 -9.15
N ARG A 105 4.79 -18.12 -8.50
CA ARG A 105 5.10 -17.68 -7.13
C ARG A 105 6.59 -17.50 -6.97
N VAL A 106 6.99 -16.66 -6.03
CA VAL A 106 8.40 -16.56 -5.63
C VAL A 106 8.83 -17.86 -4.96
N ARG A 107 10.01 -18.32 -5.30
CA ARG A 107 10.65 -19.52 -4.77
C ARG A 107 11.99 -19.17 -4.14
N GLU A 108 12.46 -20.11 -3.33
CA GLU A 108 13.79 -20.01 -2.75
C GLU A 108 14.86 -19.88 -3.85
N GLY A 109 15.75 -18.91 -3.69
CA GLY A 109 16.81 -18.63 -4.66
C GLY A 109 16.43 -17.65 -5.78
N ASP A 110 15.16 -17.24 -5.91
CA ASP A 110 14.73 -16.32 -6.96
C ASP A 110 15.35 -14.93 -6.82
N THR A 111 15.61 -14.27 -7.94
CA THR A 111 15.84 -12.82 -7.99
C THR A 111 14.55 -12.13 -8.40
N VAL A 112 14.07 -11.22 -7.56
CA VAL A 112 12.75 -10.59 -7.70
C VAL A 112 12.90 -9.11 -8.04
N ILE A 113 12.04 -8.58 -8.91
CA ILE A 113 11.85 -7.14 -9.09
C ILE A 113 10.45 -6.79 -8.59
N ASP A 114 10.36 -6.00 -7.52
CA ASP A 114 9.11 -5.49 -6.96
C ASP A 114 8.85 -4.08 -7.55
N CYS A 115 7.94 -4.01 -8.53
CA CYS A 115 7.68 -2.81 -9.31
C CYS A 115 6.51 -2.01 -8.71
N GLY A 116 6.76 -0.79 -8.23
CA GLY A 116 5.75 -0.01 -7.51
C GLY A 116 5.50 -0.60 -6.13
N GLY A 117 6.58 -0.85 -5.38
CA GLY A 117 6.52 -1.64 -4.15
C GLY A 117 5.77 -0.96 -3.00
N PHE A 118 5.37 0.32 -3.14
CA PHE A 118 4.66 1.11 -2.13
C PHE A 118 5.39 1.03 -0.78
N VAL A 119 4.76 0.51 0.27
CA VAL A 119 5.39 0.36 1.60
C VAL A 119 6.08 -1.00 1.81
N GLY A 120 6.32 -1.76 0.73
CA GLY A 120 7.19 -2.94 0.71
C GLY A 120 6.52 -4.28 0.96
N GLY A 121 5.20 -4.40 0.82
CA GLY A 121 4.46 -5.60 1.26
C GLY A 121 4.79 -6.85 0.47
N PHE A 122 4.89 -6.71 -0.84
CA PHE A 122 5.30 -7.79 -1.71
C PHE A 122 6.76 -8.16 -1.46
N THR A 123 7.66 -7.17 -1.33
CA THR A 123 9.06 -7.39 -0.91
C THR A 123 9.17 -8.21 0.38
N LEU A 124 8.38 -7.91 1.43
CA LEU A 124 8.37 -8.71 2.67
C LEU A 124 7.94 -10.16 2.41
N ALA A 125 6.90 -10.37 1.60
CA ALA A 125 6.43 -11.71 1.24
C ALA A 125 7.45 -12.48 0.41
N ALA A 126 8.09 -11.83 -0.57
CA ALA A 126 9.14 -12.41 -1.39
C ALA A 126 10.38 -12.80 -0.57
N SER A 127 10.79 -11.95 0.37
CA SER A 127 11.90 -12.24 1.27
C SER A 127 11.59 -13.45 2.16
N ARG A 128 10.39 -13.53 2.74
CA ARG A 128 9.92 -14.68 3.53
C ARG A 128 9.80 -15.97 2.71
N ALA A 129 9.55 -15.88 1.41
CA ALA A 129 9.52 -17.02 0.50
C ALA A 129 10.92 -17.52 0.09
N GLY A 130 11.99 -16.88 0.55
CA GLY A 130 13.36 -17.31 0.31
C GLY A 130 14.01 -16.73 -0.94
N ALA A 131 13.48 -15.63 -1.50
CA ALA A 131 14.13 -14.95 -2.61
C ALA A 131 15.61 -14.67 -2.26
N ALA A 132 16.53 -14.97 -3.17
CA ALA A 132 17.95 -14.69 -2.97
C ALA A 132 18.22 -13.18 -2.91
N HIS A 133 17.55 -12.41 -3.77
CA HIS A 133 17.71 -10.96 -3.85
C HIS A 133 16.46 -10.29 -4.39
N ILE A 134 16.16 -9.09 -3.91
CA ILE A 134 14.98 -8.32 -4.32
C ILE A 134 15.41 -6.92 -4.75
N HIS A 135 15.04 -6.51 -5.96
CA HIS A 135 15.12 -5.14 -6.43
C HIS A 135 13.77 -4.46 -6.16
N TYR A 136 13.68 -3.72 -5.06
CA TYR A 136 12.51 -2.94 -4.71
C TYR A 136 12.55 -1.60 -5.44
N VAL A 137 11.54 -1.32 -6.27
CA VAL A 137 11.46 -0.14 -7.10
C VAL A 137 10.24 0.68 -6.70
N GLU A 138 10.47 1.91 -6.25
CA GLU A 138 9.41 2.82 -5.82
C GLU A 138 9.85 4.27 -6.05
N PRO A 139 9.15 5.03 -6.90
CA PRO A 139 9.53 6.42 -7.17
C PRO A 139 9.24 7.34 -5.97
N THR A 140 8.15 7.13 -5.24
CA THR A 140 7.66 8.10 -4.25
C THR A 140 8.51 8.10 -2.97
N PRO A 141 9.11 9.25 -2.57
CA PRO A 141 9.99 9.32 -1.41
C PRO A 141 9.33 8.87 -0.09
N MET A 142 8.07 9.23 0.13
CA MET A 142 7.35 8.88 1.36
C MET A 142 7.11 7.36 1.46
N SER A 143 6.66 6.74 0.36
CA SER A 143 6.48 5.29 0.26
C SER A 143 7.79 4.53 0.51
N ARG A 144 8.89 4.98 -0.12
CA ARG A 144 10.23 4.42 0.12
C ARG A 144 10.66 4.50 1.57
N ARG A 145 10.38 5.62 2.24
CA ARG A 145 10.73 5.79 3.65
C ARG A 145 9.97 4.82 4.54
N CYS A 146 8.66 4.65 4.30
CA CYS A 146 7.85 3.62 4.96
C CYS A 146 8.39 2.21 4.69
N ALA A 147 8.74 1.90 3.44
CA ALA A 147 9.31 0.60 3.08
C ALA A 147 10.63 0.32 3.81
N ALA A 148 11.55 1.29 3.87
CA ALA A 148 12.80 1.15 4.61
C ALA A 148 12.57 0.86 6.11
N LEU A 149 11.63 1.56 6.73
CA LEU A 149 11.22 1.30 8.12
C LEU A 149 10.60 -0.10 8.28
N ASN A 150 9.80 -0.54 7.31
CA ASN A 150 9.23 -1.88 7.29
C ASN A 150 10.29 -2.96 7.11
N PHE A 151 11.28 -2.76 6.25
CA PHE A 151 12.37 -3.71 6.06
C PHE A 151 13.18 -3.86 7.35
N ALA A 152 13.50 -2.75 8.01
CA ALA A 152 14.17 -2.77 9.32
C ALA A 152 13.32 -3.45 10.40
N LEU A 153 12.02 -3.12 10.48
CA LEU A 153 11.08 -3.71 11.45
C LEU A 153 10.95 -5.23 11.29
N HIS A 154 11.05 -5.74 10.07
CA HIS A 154 10.86 -7.15 9.74
C HIS A 154 12.18 -7.90 9.45
N GLY A 155 13.34 -7.27 9.67
CA GLY A 155 14.66 -7.89 9.49
C GLY A 155 14.97 -8.29 8.04
N VAL A 156 14.50 -7.51 7.06
CA VAL A 156 14.71 -7.78 5.64
C VAL A 156 15.93 -7.03 5.12
N GLU A 157 16.97 -7.79 4.73
CA GLU A 157 18.28 -7.25 4.35
C GLU A 157 18.66 -7.54 2.89
N ASN A 158 18.01 -8.51 2.24
CA ASN A 158 18.28 -8.96 0.87
C ASN A 158 17.63 -8.07 -0.21
N VAL A 159 17.60 -6.75 0.02
CA VAL A 159 16.87 -5.79 -0.82
C VAL A 159 17.79 -4.68 -1.31
N SER A 160 17.70 -4.36 -2.59
CA SER A 160 18.23 -3.12 -3.16
C SER A 160 17.09 -2.17 -3.51
N VAL A 161 17.17 -0.93 -3.02
CA VAL A 161 16.15 0.10 -3.20
C VAL A 161 16.49 0.99 -4.41
N HIS A 162 15.54 1.11 -5.33
CA HIS A 162 15.66 1.91 -6.55
C HIS A 162 14.64 3.06 -6.53
N PRO A 163 15.09 4.32 -6.38
CA PRO A 163 14.23 5.50 -6.30
C PRO A 163 13.81 5.99 -7.69
N CYS A 164 13.17 5.12 -8.47
CA CYS A 164 12.76 5.40 -9.84
C CYS A 164 11.44 4.70 -10.16
N ALA A 165 10.79 5.10 -11.24
CA ALA A 165 9.76 4.30 -11.89
C ALA A 165 10.40 3.29 -12.86
N LEU A 166 9.67 2.23 -13.21
CA LEU A 166 10.05 1.34 -14.30
C LEU A 166 9.34 1.75 -15.59
N GLY A 167 10.10 1.77 -16.68
CA GLY A 167 9.59 2.02 -18.02
C GLY A 167 10.41 1.32 -19.08
N GLU A 168 9.91 1.33 -20.32
CA GLU A 168 10.58 0.73 -21.47
C GLU A 168 11.86 1.47 -21.86
N THR A 169 11.84 2.80 -21.73
CA THR A 169 12.97 3.68 -22.04
C THR A 169 13.39 4.49 -20.80
N PRO A 170 14.70 4.73 -20.59
CA PRO A 170 15.14 5.64 -19.54
C PRO A 170 14.74 7.08 -19.84
N GLY A 171 14.46 7.86 -18.80
CA GLY A 171 14.10 9.26 -18.95
C GLY A 171 13.47 9.82 -17.68
N GLU A 172 12.65 10.85 -17.83
CA GLU A 172 11.82 11.37 -16.75
C GLU A 172 10.35 11.19 -17.11
N ALA A 173 9.51 10.96 -16.12
CA ALA A 173 8.07 10.93 -16.28
C ALA A 173 7.37 11.67 -15.14
N VAL A 174 6.14 12.11 -15.43
CA VAL A 174 5.25 12.70 -14.44
C VAL A 174 4.46 11.57 -13.78
N LEU A 175 4.61 11.44 -12.46
CA LEU A 175 3.86 10.50 -11.64
C LEU A 175 2.68 11.24 -11.00
N ASN A 176 1.47 10.71 -11.21
CA ASN A 176 0.25 11.17 -10.55
C ASN A 176 0.19 10.63 -9.13
N LEU A 177 -0.14 11.50 -8.17
CA LEU A 177 -0.31 11.10 -6.78
C LEU A 177 -1.76 10.75 -6.48
N SER A 178 -1.97 9.64 -5.76
CA SER A 178 -3.27 9.21 -5.26
C SER A 178 -3.45 9.57 -3.79
N LEU A 179 -4.70 9.66 -3.35
CA LEU A 179 -5.03 9.99 -1.95
C LEU A 179 -4.41 9.03 -0.92
N SER A 180 -4.25 7.76 -1.30
CA SER A 180 -3.71 6.72 -0.43
C SER A 180 -2.21 6.48 -0.64
N GLY A 181 -1.63 7.05 -1.70
CA GLY A 181 -0.26 6.80 -2.13
C GLY A 181 0.01 5.37 -2.63
N ALA A 182 -0.90 4.42 -2.40
CA ALA A 182 -0.79 3.02 -2.82
C ALA A 182 -1.05 2.83 -4.32
N ASP A 183 -1.57 3.86 -4.97
CA ASP A 183 -1.99 3.88 -6.36
C ASP A 183 -1.34 5.06 -7.11
N ASN A 184 -0.17 5.51 -6.66
CA ASN A 184 0.59 6.50 -7.45
C ASN A 184 0.99 5.85 -8.77
N SER A 185 0.74 6.55 -9.88
CA SER A 185 0.80 5.94 -11.21
C SER A 185 1.33 6.89 -12.26
N LEU A 186 2.02 6.34 -13.27
CA LEU A 186 2.41 7.09 -14.48
C LEU A 186 1.22 7.35 -15.42
N ILE A 187 0.11 6.65 -15.19
CA ILE A 187 -1.19 6.89 -15.82
C ILE A 187 -2.16 7.47 -14.78
N ASP A 188 -3.41 7.69 -15.15
CA ASP A 188 -4.43 8.14 -14.19
C ASP A 188 -4.62 7.07 -13.10
N PRO A 189 -4.57 7.45 -11.81
CA PRO A 189 -4.80 6.53 -10.70
C PRO A 189 -6.28 6.15 -10.59
N ASP A 190 -6.55 4.87 -10.36
CA ASP A 190 -7.90 4.29 -10.22
C ASP A 190 -8.60 4.78 -8.93
N GLU A 191 -7.84 5.05 -7.86
CA GLU A 191 -8.36 5.54 -6.58
C GLU A 191 -8.69 7.07 -6.58
N GLY A 192 -8.52 7.74 -7.73
CA GLY A 192 -8.78 9.16 -7.93
C GLY A 192 -7.52 10.02 -7.74
N ALA A 193 -7.25 10.89 -8.72
CA ALA A 193 -6.10 11.78 -8.70
C ALA A 193 -6.29 12.91 -7.69
N THR A 194 -5.25 13.24 -6.94
CA THR A 194 -5.23 14.48 -6.13
C THR A 194 -5.02 15.73 -7.00
N ASN A 195 -4.78 15.55 -8.31
CA ASN A 195 -4.21 16.52 -9.25
C ASN A 195 -2.78 16.98 -8.88
N GLU A 196 -2.16 16.36 -7.87
CA GLU A 196 -0.75 16.59 -7.56
C GLU A 196 0.11 15.61 -8.35
N THR A 197 1.28 16.09 -8.76
CA THR A 197 2.23 15.29 -9.53
C THR A 197 3.65 15.51 -9.04
N ILE A 198 4.52 14.53 -9.29
CA ILE A 198 5.96 14.65 -9.09
C ILE A 198 6.69 14.17 -10.35
N THR A 199 7.84 14.78 -10.66
CA THR A 199 8.73 14.27 -11.71
C THR A 199 9.65 13.19 -11.13
N VAL A 200 9.77 12.07 -11.83
CA VAL A 200 10.53 10.90 -11.36
C VAL A 200 11.43 10.36 -12.47
N ASP A 201 12.60 9.88 -12.07
CA ASP A 201 13.51 9.14 -12.95
C ASP A 201 12.85 7.82 -13.38
N VAL A 202 12.95 7.48 -14.66
CA VAL A 202 12.47 6.25 -15.26
C VAL A 202 13.66 5.39 -15.65
N ARG A 203 13.64 4.13 -15.23
CA ARG A 203 14.69 3.16 -15.58
C ARG A 203 14.09 1.90 -16.17
N THR A 204 14.89 1.22 -16.98
CA THR A 204 14.54 -0.12 -17.43
C THR A 204 14.77 -1.14 -16.31
N PRO A 205 14.04 -2.27 -16.32
CA PRO A 205 14.30 -3.37 -15.38
C PRO A 205 15.75 -3.87 -15.40
N ALA A 206 16.35 -3.92 -16.60
CA ALA A 206 17.75 -4.29 -16.78
C ALA A 206 18.70 -3.33 -16.06
N ARG A 207 18.50 -2.01 -16.20
CA ARG A 207 19.32 -1.01 -15.50
C ARG A 207 19.22 -1.13 -13.98
N CYS A 208 18.03 -1.40 -13.44
CA CYS A 208 17.86 -1.59 -11.99
C CYS A 208 18.65 -2.83 -11.51
N ARG A 209 18.59 -3.94 -12.26
CA ARG A 209 19.34 -5.15 -11.96
C ARG A 209 20.86 -4.92 -12.01
N ASP A 210 21.33 -4.23 -13.04
CA ASP A 210 22.77 -4.10 -13.30
C ASP A 210 23.42 -3.10 -12.31
N SER A 211 22.70 -2.07 -11.87
CA SER A 211 23.19 -1.10 -10.88
C SER A 211 23.58 -1.71 -9.52
N CYS A 212 23.01 -2.86 -9.15
CA CYS A 212 23.39 -3.60 -7.95
C CYS A 212 24.71 -4.35 -8.12
N ARG A 213 25.01 -4.85 -9.34
CA ARG A 213 26.25 -5.57 -9.62
C ARG A 213 27.47 -4.66 -9.52
N GLU A 214 27.32 -3.40 -9.93
CA GLU A 214 28.37 -2.38 -9.87
C GLU A 214 28.69 -1.95 -8.44
N ARG A 215 27.69 -1.82 -7.56
CA ARG A 215 27.89 -1.40 -6.14
C ARG A 215 28.40 -2.53 -5.24
N HIS A 216 28.10 -3.79 -5.55
CA HIS A 216 28.40 -4.93 -4.67
C HIS A 216 29.39 -5.95 -5.27
N GLY A 217 30.05 -5.64 -6.40
CA GLY A 217 31.10 -6.51 -6.97
C GLY A 217 30.62 -7.91 -7.37
N TRP A 218 29.31 -8.07 -7.62
CA TRP A 218 28.70 -9.36 -7.95
C TRP A 218 28.96 -9.71 -9.43
N GLY A 219 30.20 -10.11 -9.74
CA GLY A 219 30.62 -10.32 -11.12
C GLY A 219 32.01 -10.91 -11.40
N ARG A 220 32.80 -11.34 -10.41
CA ARG A 220 34.02 -12.12 -10.69
C ARG A 220 34.01 -13.47 -9.99
N ARG A 221 33.17 -14.40 -10.46
CA ARG A 221 33.50 -15.83 -10.30
C ARG A 221 34.63 -16.11 -11.29
N ARG A 222 35.85 -16.20 -10.75
CA ARG A 222 37.02 -16.75 -11.45
C ARG A 222 36.60 -18.10 -12.01
N HIS A 223 36.58 -18.22 -13.33
CA HIS A 223 36.62 -19.52 -13.96
C HIS A 223 38.06 -19.99 -13.78
N SER A 224 38.25 -20.95 -12.87
CA SER A 224 39.39 -21.86 -12.83
C SER A 224 38.93 -23.18 -13.41
#